data_AF-A0A085MY51-F1
#
_entry.id   AF-A0A085MY51-F1
#
_cell.length_a   1.000
_cell.length_b   1.000
_cell.length_c   1.000
_cell.angle_alpha   90.00
_cell.angle_beta   90.00
_cell.angle_gamma   90.00
#
_symmetry.space_group_name_H-M   'P 1'
#
loop_
_entity.id
_entity.type
_entity.pdbx_description
1 polymer ?
#
loop_
_entity_poly.entity_id
_entity_poly.type
_entity_poly.pdbx_seq_one_letter_code
_entity_poly.pdbx_strand_id
1 'polypeptide(L)'
;MRCDKCASRPAVVRRPRCGALLCKSCFSNAFELDVHQTIKEENFFAPNDVVAIGVSGGKDSAVVLHLLDRLNERFNYGLLLLMVAIDEGIRGYRDDSLESVYKQQKRYCLPLKVLSYKDLFGWSMDEVVSRVGNRSNCTYCGVFRRQALERGCQVFGADFEGRDCTKSAIMKNRSPYCAIHANPFISPSVSTHLIKVPNVIVMVGLPARGKTYIAKKLCRYLNWTGIVTKVFNLGDYRRLYFKEHSSSSDFFDTKNTETISVRQQCADLALADVCRYLEEDTGHVAIFDATNSTRRRRSFLRSCLVDQHMFRLLFVESVCDDPTIVDTNIQDVKVNSPDYKDIADKEMAKNDFLKRIEHYRKEYQPLDPSVDSDLSFIKIYDVGKRFLVQNIVGHVQSRIVYFLMNIHILPRSIFLTRHGESEFNRMGRLGGDSPLSQRGLLYAKRLSDYFQGEQVPDLRVWSSQKIRAVQTAFLLGPCATYIEHWKALDEIDAGICEGLTYAEVLERYPEQFHLRDQDKFHYRYPSGENSLELVFIKTATGENR
;
A
#
# COMPACT_ATOMS: atom_id res chain seq x y z
N MET A 1 36.05 -12.73 11.32
CA MET A 1 35.26 -13.96 11.11
C MET A 1 35.41 -14.42 9.66
N ARG A 2 35.49 -15.72 9.40
CA ARG A 2 35.62 -16.28 8.04
C ARG A 2 34.23 -16.50 7.42
N CYS A 3 34.17 -16.57 6.09
CA CYS A 3 32.93 -16.86 5.36
C CYS A 3 32.45 -18.28 5.65
N ASP A 4 31.23 -18.43 6.14
CA ASP A 4 30.60 -19.71 6.47
C ASP A 4 30.48 -20.64 5.26
N LYS A 5 30.40 -20.08 4.03
CA LYS A 5 30.22 -20.85 2.79
C LYS A 5 31.52 -21.34 2.17
N CYS A 6 32.60 -20.54 2.19
CA CYS A 6 33.85 -20.88 1.50
C CYS A 6 35.06 -21.05 2.40
N ALA A 7 34.94 -20.75 3.71
CA ALA A 7 35.96 -20.87 4.76
C ALA A 7 37.33 -20.21 4.50
N SER A 8 37.51 -19.55 3.36
CA SER A 8 38.79 -19.03 2.85
C SER A 8 38.85 -17.51 2.83
N ARG A 9 37.73 -16.83 2.64
CA ARG A 9 37.63 -15.36 2.54
C ARG A 9 37.04 -14.76 3.81
N PRO A 10 37.42 -13.53 4.19
CA PRO A 10 36.79 -12.83 5.31
C PRO A 10 35.31 -12.60 5.02
N ALA A 11 34.46 -12.80 6.03
CA ALA A 11 33.06 -12.44 5.94
C ALA A 11 32.91 -10.91 6.01
N VAL A 12 32.06 -10.35 5.14
CA VAL A 12 31.79 -8.91 5.06
C VAL A 12 30.31 -8.58 5.21
N VAL A 13 29.43 -9.57 5.12
CA VAL A 13 27.97 -9.41 5.24
C VAL A 13 27.41 -10.55 6.08
N ARG A 14 26.51 -10.24 7.01
CA ARG A 14 25.67 -11.22 7.71
C ARG A 14 24.31 -11.28 7.02
N ARG A 15 23.86 -12.45 6.57
CA ARG A 15 22.57 -12.61 5.90
C ARG A 15 21.40 -12.44 6.89
N PRO A 16 20.42 -11.57 6.60
CA PRO A 16 19.26 -11.38 7.49
C PRO A 16 18.41 -12.65 7.66
N ARG A 17 18.20 -13.42 6.58
CA ARG A 17 17.28 -14.58 6.58
C ARG A 17 17.77 -15.75 7.44
N CYS A 18 19.07 -16.01 7.46
CA CYS A 18 19.63 -17.23 8.07
C CYS A 18 20.79 -16.97 9.03
N GLY A 19 21.18 -15.71 9.24
CA GLY A 19 22.29 -15.34 10.12
C GLY A 19 23.70 -15.64 9.60
N ALA A 20 23.84 -16.30 8.43
CA ALA A 20 25.12 -16.73 7.88
C ALA A 20 26.06 -15.56 7.53
N LEU A 21 27.33 -15.69 7.89
CA LEU A 21 28.41 -14.73 7.62
C LEU A 21 29.08 -15.06 6.29
N LEU A 22 28.90 -14.21 5.28
CA LEU A 22 29.38 -14.46 3.92
C LEU A 22 30.41 -13.42 3.46
N CYS A 23 31.38 -13.88 2.67
CA CYS A 23 32.22 -12.99 1.86
C CYS A 23 31.43 -12.45 0.67
N LYS A 24 31.93 -11.37 0.03
CA LYS A 24 31.28 -10.67 -1.08
C LYS A 24 30.81 -11.62 -2.20
N SER A 25 31.67 -12.50 -2.69
CA SER A 25 31.33 -13.43 -3.77
C SER A 25 30.30 -14.49 -3.38
N CYS A 26 30.40 -15.00 -2.14
CA CYS A 26 29.45 -16.00 -1.65
C CYS A 26 28.07 -15.38 -1.41
N PHE A 27 28.04 -14.13 -0.97
CA PHE A 27 26.83 -13.35 -0.85
C PHE A 27 26.18 -13.12 -2.24
N SER A 28 26.92 -12.61 -3.23
CA SER A 28 26.39 -12.37 -4.58
C SER A 28 25.81 -13.65 -5.20
N ASN A 29 26.52 -14.77 -5.12
CA ASN A 29 26.02 -16.04 -5.66
C ASN A 29 24.80 -16.56 -4.89
N ALA A 30 24.77 -16.42 -3.55
CA ALA A 30 23.60 -16.81 -2.77
C ALA A 30 22.38 -15.95 -3.11
N PHE A 31 22.58 -14.64 -3.26
CA PHE A 31 21.54 -13.68 -3.61
C PHE A 31 20.98 -13.93 -5.01
N GLU A 32 21.84 -14.14 -6.02
CA GLU A 32 21.42 -14.53 -7.38
C GLU A 32 20.59 -15.82 -7.38
N LEU A 33 21.00 -16.83 -6.60
CA LEU A 33 20.27 -18.10 -6.49
C LEU A 33 18.93 -17.95 -5.78
N ASP A 34 18.85 -17.13 -4.72
CA ASP A 34 17.58 -16.84 -4.06
C ASP A 34 16.60 -16.20 -5.06
N VAL A 35 17.05 -15.22 -5.84
CA VAL A 35 16.23 -14.55 -6.86
C VAL A 35 15.80 -15.53 -7.95
N HIS A 36 16.72 -16.37 -8.44
CA HIS A 36 16.39 -17.43 -9.41
C HIS A 36 15.31 -18.37 -8.88
N GLN A 37 15.46 -18.82 -7.64
CA GLN A 37 14.52 -19.73 -7.00
C GLN A 37 13.14 -19.09 -6.89
N THR A 38 13.07 -17.82 -6.46
CA THR A 38 11.80 -17.07 -6.43
C THR A 38 11.18 -16.93 -7.83
N ILE A 39 11.97 -16.59 -8.86
CA ILE A 39 11.49 -16.52 -10.24
C ILE A 39 10.87 -17.85 -10.70
N LYS A 40 11.48 -18.98 -10.33
CA LYS A 40 11.03 -20.33 -10.67
C LYS A 40 9.79 -20.77 -9.89
N GLU A 41 9.80 -20.62 -8.57
CA GLU A 41 8.70 -21.03 -7.69
C GLU A 41 7.41 -20.28 -8.03
N GLU A 42 7.53 -18.98 -8.31
CA GLU A 42 6.40 -18.11 -8.58
C GLU A 42 6.06 -18.00 -10.09
N ASN A 43 6.80 -18.71 -10.96
CA ASN A 43 6.64 -18.69 -12.41
C ASN A 43 6.57 -17.27 -13.01
N PHE A 44 7.53 -16.41 -12.63
CA PHE A 44 7.54 -14.98 -13.02
C PHE A 44 7.58 -14.75 -14.53
N PHE A 45 8.28 -15.61 -15.27
CA PHE A 45 8.52 -15.46 -16.70
C PHE A 45 8.31 -16.77 -17.44
N ALA A 46 7.83 -16.66 -18.68
CA ALA A 46 7.88 -17.71 -19.68
C ALA A 46 9.08 -17.48 -20.63
N PRO A 47 9.58 -18.55 -21.29
CA PRO A 47 10.61 -18.40 -22.32
C PRO A 47 10.16 -17.46 -23.44
N ASN A 48 11.04 -16.55 -23.87
CA ASN A 48 10.81 -15.51 -24.89
C ASN A 48 9.91 -14.35 -24.46
N ASP A 49 9.61 -14.19 -23.17
CA ASP A 49 8.93 -12.99 -22.68
C ASP A 49 9.77 -11.73 -22.94
N VAL A 50 9.09 -10.65 -23.32
CA VAL A 50 9.68 -9.31 -23.44
C VAL A 50 9.54 -8.61 -22.10
N VAL A 51 10.68 -8.27 -21.48
CA VAL A 51 10.71 -7.67 -20.14
C VAL A 51 11.33 -6.28 -20.21
N ALA A 52 10.49 -5.26 -19.98
CA ALA A 52 10.92 -3.88 -19.85
C ALA A 52 11.34 -3.56 -18.42
N ILE A 53 12.56 -3.08 -18.25
CA ILE A 53 13.18 -2.75 -16.97
C ILE A 53 13.20 -1.23 -16.81
N GLY A 54 12.51 -0.72 -15.80
CA GLY A 54 12.53 0.70 -15.45
C GLY A 54 13.87 1.09 -14.83
N VAL A 55 14.65 1.94 -15.51
CA VAL A 55 15.99 2.36 -15.08
C VAL A 55 15.99 3.83 -14.69
N SER A 56 16.23 4.10 -13.42
CA SER A 56 16.24 5.46 -12.83
C SER A 56 17.64 6.08 -12.74
N GLY A 57 18.70 5.29 -12.99
CA GLY A 57 20.10 5.69 -12.77
C GLY A 57 20.60 5.46 -11.33
N GLY A 58 19.71 5.09 -10.41
CA GLY A 58 20.02 4.77 -9.02
C GLY A 58 20.47 3.31 -8.79
N LYS A 59 20.91 3.01 -7.56
CA LYS A 59 21.48 1.70 -7.20
C LYS A 59 20.49 0.54 -7.35
N ASP A 60 19.22 0.74 -6.98
CA ASP A 60 18.25 -0.37 -6.89
C ASP A 60 17.83 -0.84 -8.29
N SER A 61 17.52 0.08 -9.20
CA SER A 61 17.21 -0.25 -10.60
C SER A 61 18.42 -0.85 -11.33
N ALA A 62 19.64 -0.40 -11.00
CA ALA A 62 20.87 -0.97 -11.54
C ALA A 62 21.10 -2.43 -11.08
N VAL A 63 20.76 -2.75 -9.82
CA VAL A 63 20.84 -4.13 -9.30
C VAL A 63 19.80 -5.01 -10.00
N VAL A 64 18.56 -4.54 -10.20
CA VAL A 64 17.54 -5.31 -10.92
C VAL A 64 17.98 -5.58 -12.36
N LEU A 65 18.48 -4.56 -13.06
CA LEU A 65 19.02 -4.71 -14.42
C LEU A 65 20.15 -5.75 -14.47
N HIS A 66 21.12 -5.63 -13.55
CA HIS A 66 22.24 -6.56 -13.46
C HIS A 66 21.78 -8.00 -13.19
N LEU A 67 20.87 -8.19 -12.24
CA LEU A 67 20.36 -9.51 -11.88
C LEU A 67 19.63 -10.15 -13.05
N LEU A 68 18.70 -9.44 -13.68
CA LEU A 68 17.91 -10.01 -14.78
C LEU A 68 18.80 -10.39 -15.96
N ASP A 69 19.74 -9.53 -16.35
CA ASP A 69 20.73 -9.83 -17.40
C ASP A 69 21.57 -11.08 -17.06
N ARG A 70 22.17 -11.11 -15.87
CA ARG A 70 23.01 -12.22 -15.41
C ARG A 70 22.25 -13.53 -15.26
N LEU A 71 21.04 -13.50 -14.72
CA LEU A 71 20.22 -14.70 -14.53
C LEU A 71 19.66 -15.20 -15.85
N ASN A 72 19.30 -14.30 -16.77
CA ASN A 72 18.84 -14.66 -18.11
C ASN A 72 19.93 -15.44 -18.86
N GLU A 73 21.19 -14.97 -18.80
CA GLU A 73 22.36 -15.67 -19.35
C GLU A 73 22.64 -16.98 -18.59
N ARG A 74 22.79 -16.91 -17.27
CA ARG A 74 23.24 -18.03 -16.42
C ARG A 74 22.26 -19.20 -16.40
N PHE A 75 20.96 -18.94 -16.46
CA PHE A 75 19.91 -19.95 -16.35
C PHE A 75 19.10 -20.11 -17.64
N ASN A 76 19.50 -19.44 -18.71
CA ASN A 76 18.89 -19.51 -20.03
C ASN A 76 17.36 -19.31 -20.00
N TYR A 77 16.91 -18.21 -19.39
CA TYR A 77 15.48 -17.89 -19.37
C TYR A 77 14.92 -17.55 -20.76
N GLY A 78 15.78 -17.06 -21.66
CA GLY A 78 15.38 -16.67 -23.01
C GLY A 78 14.58 -15.37 -23.06
N LEU A 79 14.74 -14.49 -22.07
CA LEU A 79 14.02 -13.21 -22.01
C LEU A 79 14.61 -12.19 -22.99
N LEU A 80 13.75 -11.37 -23.56
CA LEU A 80 14.13 -10.19 -24.33
C LEU A 80 14.09 -8.97 -23.41
N LEU A 81 15.26 -8.54 -22.93
CA LEU A 81 15.37 -7.45 -21.96
C LEU A 81 15.45 -6.08 -22.66
N LEU A 82 14.66 -5.12 -22.17
CA LEU A 82 14.62 -3.74 -22.65
C LEU A 82 14.77 -2.78 -21.47
N MET A 83 15.32 -1.60 -21.70
CA MET A 83 15.45 -0.53 -20.69
C MET A 83 14.47 0.61 -21.01
N VAL A 84 13.72 1.05 -20.00
CA VAL A 84 12.88 2.25 -20.06
C VAL A 84 13.35 3.24 -19.00
N ALA A 85 13.70 4.46 -19.38
CA ALA A 85 14.04 5.53 -18.46
C ALA A 85 13.11 6.72 -18.65
N ILE A 86 12.77 7.40 -17.56
CA ILE A 86 11.83 8.50 -17.56
C ILE A 86 12.55 9.79 -17.22
N ASP A 87 12.54 10.76 -18.13
CA ASP A 87 13.01 12.11 -17.89
C ASP A 87 11.90 12.98 -17.31
N GLU A 88 11.99 13.24 -16.00
CA GLU A 88 11.02 14.08 -15.31
C GLU A 88 11.21 15.58 -15.56
N GLY A 89 12.33 16.00 -16.17
CA GLY A 89 12.67 17.40 -16.41
C GLY A 89 12.98 18.18 -15.13
N ILE A 90 13.69 17.54 -14.18
CA ILE A 90 14.20 18.17 -12.94
C ILE A 90 15.64 18.64 -13.19
N ARG A 91 15.85 19.96 -13.32
CA ARG A 91 17.17 20.54 -13.62
C ARG A 91 18.22 20.18 -12.56
N GLY A 92 19.42 19.80 -12.99
CA GLY A 92 20.58 19.57 -12.14
C GLY A 92 20.61 18.23 -11.39
N TYR A 93 19.47 17.53 -11.25
CA TYR A 93 19.43 16.15 -10.72
C TYR A 93 19.31 15.11 -11.84
N ARG A 94 18.48 15.40 -12.84
CA ARG A 94 18.18 14.41 -13.88
C ARG A 94 19.34 14.21 -14.84
N ASP A 95 20.09 15.26 -15.13
CA ASP A 95 21.22 15.25 -16.05
C ASP A 95 22.25 14.19 -15.66
N ASP A 96 22.63 14.14 -14.38
CA ASP A 96 23.56 13.13 -13.83
C ASP A 96 22.95 11.72 -13.81
N SER A 97 21.65 11.62 -13.50
CA SER A 97 20.96 10.31 -13.43
C SER A 97 20.84 9.64 -14.80
N LEU A 98 20.57 10.41 -15.87
CA LEU A 98 20.50 9.89 -17.24
C LEU A 98 21.87 9.49 -17.75
N GLU A 99 22.93 10.20 -17.36
CA GLU A 99 24.30 9.78 -17.69
C GLU A 99 24.61 8.37 -17.15
N SER A 100 24.18 8.07 -15.92
CA SER A 100 24.26 6.72 -15.34
C SER A 100 23.45 5.69 -16.15
N VAL A 101 22.24 6.04 -16.59
CA VAL A 101 21.42 5.17 -17.46
C VAL A 101 22.13 4.87 -18.78
N TYR A 102 22.71 5.87 -19.44
CA TYR A 102 23.44 5.67 -20.69
C TYR A 102 24.72 4.83 -20.48
N LYS A 103 25.42 4.99 -19.35
CA LYS A 103 26.55 4.13 -18.97
C LYS A 103 26.11 2.67 -18.82
N GLN A 104 24.95 2.42 -18.21
CA GLN A 104 24.38 1.07 -18.07
C GLN A 104 23.96 0.49 -19.43
N GLN A 105 23.29 1.29 -20.26
CA GLN A 105 22.89 0.91 -21.62
C GLN A 105 24.08 0.44 -22.45
N LYS A 106 25.18 1.18 -22.42
CA LYS A 106 26.43 0.80 -23.10
C LYS A 106 27.05 -0.47 -22.52
N ARG A 107 27.01 -0.64 -21.20
CA ARG A 107 27.59 -1.80 -20.51
C ARG A 107 26.86 -3.10 -20.81
N TYR A 108 25.54 -3.08 -20.84
CA TYR A 108 24.71 -4.27 -21.04
C TYR A 108 24.26 -4.44 -22.50
N CYS A 109 24.51 -3.45 -23.36
CA CYS A 109 24.13 -3.45 -24.77
C CYS A 109 22.63 -3.70 -25.01
N LEU A 110 21.78 -3.23 -24.09
CA LEU A 110 20.32 -3.39 -24.19
C LEU A 110 19.68 -2.19 -24.90
N PRO A 111 18.54 -2.39 -25.59
CA PRO A 111 17.76 -1.29 -26.13
C PRO A 111 17.24 -0.38 -25.01
N LEU A 112 17.36 0.94 -25.19
CA LEU A 112 16.89 1.94 -24.23
C LEU A 112 15.92 2.90 -24.89
N LYS A 113 14.78 3.14 -24.22
CA LYS A 113 13.88 4.25 -24.53
C LYS A 113 13.88 5.23 -23.37
N VAL A 114 14.14 6.49 -23.67
CA VAL A 114 13.97 7.59 -22.72
C VAL A 114 12.69 8.33 -23.09
N LEU A 115 11.78 8.49 -22.14
CA LEU A 115 10.54 9.24 -22.31
C LEU A 115 10.52 10.43 -21.37
N SER A 116 10.16 11.61 -21.87
CA SER A 116 10.07 12.81 -21.02
C SER A 116 8.64 13.10 -20.58
N TYR A 117 8.47 13.68 -19.40
CA TYR A 117 7.14 14.20 -19.00
C TYR A 117 6.66 15.31 -19.91
N LYS A 118 7.60 16.11 -20.44
CA LYS A 118 7.27 17.20 -21.35
C LYS A 118 6.58 16.67 -22.61
N ASP A 119 7.10 15.59 -23.18
CA ASP A 119 6.54 14.97 -24.39
C ASP A 119 5.25 14.20 -24.09
N LEU A 120 5.19 13.50 -22.95
CA LEU A 120 4.06 12.65 -22.61
C LEU A 120 2.83 13.39 -22.07
N PHE A 121 3.06 14.48 -21.34
CA PHE A 121 2.03 15.17 -20.57
C PHE A 121 1.98 16.68 -20.84
N GLY A 122 2.94 17.25 -21.59
CA GLY A 122 3.05 18.69 -21.85
C GLY A 122 3.73 19.49 -20.74
N TRP A 123 4.10 18.84 -19.63
CA TRP A 123 4.64 19.46 -18.42
C TRP A 123 5.95 18.79 -17.98
N SER A 124 6.97 19.56 -17.59
CA SER A 124 8.08 19.04 -16.78
C SER A 124 7.74 19.08 -15.28
N MET A 125 8.48 18.34 -14.46
CA MET A 125 8.32 18.45 -13.00
C MET A 125 8.64 19.85 -12.50
N ASP A 126 9.68 20.51 -13.01
CA ASP A 126 9.99 21.90 -12.62
C ASP A 126 8.82 22.85 -12.92
N GLU A 127 8.13 22.67 -14.05
CA GLU A 127 6.92 23.44 -14.40
C GLU A 127 5.74 23.11 -13.46
N VAL A 128 5.54 21.84 -13.12
CA VAL A 128 4.52 21.43 -12.12
C VAL A 128 4.81 22.06 -10.77
N VAL A 129 6.06 22.02 -10.30
CA VAL A 129 6.49 22.63 -9.03
C VAL A 129 6.27 24.15 -9.06
N SER A 130 6.56 24.81 -10.18
CA SER A 130 6.34 26.26 -10.32
C SER A 130 4.88 26.68 -10.12
N ARG A 131 3.93 25.79 -10.44
CA ARG A 131 2.49 26.05 -10.37
C ARG A 131 1.83 25.58 -9.07
N VAL A 132 2.29 24.46 -8.54
CA VAL A 132 1.66 23.79 -7.38
C VAL A 132 2.42 24.07 -6.07
N GLY A 133 3.65 24.59 -6.16
CA GLY A 133 4.54 24.86 -5.02
C GLY A 133 5.37 23.64 -4.61
N ASN A 134 6.15 23.76 -3.53
CA ASN A 134 7.12 22.74 -3.10
C ASN A 134 6.52 21.54 -2.33
N ARG A 135 5.18 21.39 -2.29
CA ARG A 135 4.48 20.39 -1.49
C ARG A 135 3.82 19.34 -2.39
N SER A 136 3.84 18.07 -1.97
CA SER A 136 3.20 16.95 -2.69
C SER A 136 3.76 16.65 -4.09
N ASN A 137 4.94 17.17 -4.44
CA ASN A 137 5.57 16.99 -5.76
C ASN A 137 5.87 15.52 -6.08
N CYS A 138 6.20 14.71 -5.07
CA CYS A 138 6.44 13.28 -5.23
C CYS A 138 5.15 12.51 -5.59
N THR A 139 3.97 13.02 -5.22
CA THR A 139 2.67 12.45 -5.62
C THR A 139 2.46 12.60 -7.12
N TYR A 140 2.68 13.80 -7.67
CA TYR A 140 2.57 14.04 -9.12
C TYR A 140 3.65 13.27 -9.88
N CYS A 141 4.90 13.34 -9.40
CA CYS A 141 6.02 12.62 -9.98
C CYS A 141 5.75 11.11 -10.03
N GLY A 142 5.26 10.49 -8.95
CA GLY A 142 4.98 9.06 -8.90
C GLY A 142 3.86 8.62 -9.86
N VAL A 143 2.79 9.42 -9.99
CA VAL A 143 1.69 9.13 -10.93
C VAL A 143 2.17 9.24 -12.38
N PHE A 144 2.88 10.33 -12.71
CA PHE A 144 3.41 10.53 -14.07
C PHE A 144 4.46 9.48 -14.41
N ARG A 145 5.33 9.11 -13.47
CA ARG A 145 6.38 8.09 -13.69
C ARG A 145 5.77 6.74 -14.04
N ARG A 146 4.71 6.35 -13.34
CA ARG A 146 4.02 5.07 -13.59
C ARG A 146 3.37 5.05 -14.98
N GLN A 147 2.63 6.09 -15.33
CA GLN A 147 2.02 6.21 -16.67
C GLN A 147 3.08 6.27 -17.77
N ALA A 148 4.20 6.95 -17.52
CA ALA A 148 5.30 7.04 -18.46
C ALA A 148 5.99 5.69 -18.69
N LEU A 149 6.18 4.89 -17.64
CA LEU A 149 6.70 3.53 -17.76
C LEU A 149 5.75 2.63 -18.57
N GLU A 150 4.44 2.69 -18.30
CA GLU A 150 3.42 1.94 -19.06
C GLU A 150 3.42 2.31 -20.55
N ARG A 151 3.45 3.60 -20.86
CA ARG A 151 3.55 4.07 -22.25
C ARG A 151 4.89 3.69 -22.89
N GLY A 152 5.97 3.65 -22.13
CA GLY A 152 7.28 3.16 -22.58
C GLY A 152 7.22 1.73 -23.09
N CYS A 153 6.52 0.85 -22.38
CA CYS A 153 6.31 -0.52 -22.83
C CYS A 153 5.52 -0.59 -24.15
N GLN A 154 4.48 0.25 -24.30
CA GLN A 154 3.67 0.30 -25.54
C GLN A 154 4.47 0.80 -26.75
N VAL A 155 5.29 1.84 -26.56
CA VAL A 155 6.14 2.38 -27.63
C VAL A 155 7.15 1.35 -28.11
N PHE A 156 7.74 0.57 -27.20
CA PHE A 156 8.58 -0.56 -27.59
C PHE A 156 7.81 -1.63 -28.38
N GLY A 157 6.57 -1.95 -27.99
CA GLY A 157 5.72 -2.89 -28.72
C GLY A 157 5.46 -2.47 -30.17
N ALA A 158 5.17 -1.18 -30.39
CA ALA A 158 4.97 -0.62 -31.73
C ALA A 158 6.26 -0.58 -32.58
N ASP A 159 7.42 -0.31 -31.96
CA ASP A 159 8.73 -0.30 -32.63
C ASP A 159 9.17 -1.73 -33.08
N PHE A 160 8.63 -2.78 -32.44
CA PHE A 160 8.88 -4.19 -32.80
C PHE A 160 7.95 -4.74 -33.90
N GLU A 161 6.74 -4.19 -34.08
CA GLU A 161 5.85 -4.56 -35.21
C GLU A 161 6.39 -4.07 -36.56
N GLY A 162 7.28 -3.07 -36.57
CA GLY A 162 7.84 -2.45 -37.78
C GLY A 162 9.20 -2.99 -38.27
N ARG A 163 9.80 -4.00 -37.64
CA ARG A 163 11.09 -4.58 -38.09
C ARG A 163 10.95 -6.03 -38.50
N ASP A 164 11.12 -6.26 -39.80
CA ASP A 164 11.32 -7.57 -40.38
C ASP A 164 12.66 -8.13 -39.89
N CYS A 165 12.63 -8.91 -38.82
CA CYS A 165 13.76 -9.68 -38.33
C CYS A 165 13.33 -11.14 -38.19
N THR A 166 13.97 -11.96 -38.99
CA THR A 166 13.77 -13.39 -39.21
C THR A 166 13.81 -14.20 -37.92
N LYS A 167 12.66 -14.29 -37.23
CA LYS A 167 12.19 -15.39 -36.37
C LYS A 167 10.69 -15.23 -36.14
N SER A 168 9.97 -15.05 -37.24
CA SER A 168 8.51 -15.08 -37.30
C SER A 168 8.02 -16.52 -37.16
N ALA A 169 7.50 -16.86 -35.99
CA ALA A 169 6.32 -17.69 -35.79
C ALA A 169 6.14 -17.88 -34.28
N ILE A 170 5.12 -17.24 -33.72
CA ILE A 170 4.38 -17.49 -32.45
C ILE A 170 3.95 -16.11 -31.91
N MET A 171 3.07 -15.43 -32.66
CA MET A 171 2.24 -14.34 -32.13
C MET A 171 0.82 -14.55 -32.63
N LYS A 172 0.20 -15.65 -32.18
CA LYS A 172 -1.25 -15.80 -32.17
C LYS A 172 -1.61 -16.44 -30.83
N ASN A 173 -2.43 -15.73 -30.06
CA ASN A 173 -3.17 -16.17 -28.87
C ASN A 173 -2.54 -16.11 -27.47
N ARG A 174 -1.62 -15.19 -27.17
CA ARG A 174 -1.38 -14.73 -25.78
C ARG A 174 -0.99 -13.25 -25.79
N SER A 175 -1.64 -12.43 -24.97
CA SER A 175 -1.19 -11.06 -24.69
C SER A 175 0.20 -11.15 -24.03
N PRO A 176 1.28 -10.64 -24.64
CA PRO A 176 2.64 -10.83 -24.14
C PRO A 176 3.07 -9.75 -23.15
N TYR A 177 2.13 -9.03 -22.54
CA TYR A 177 2.45 -7.97 -21.59
C TYR A 177 1.75 -8.21 -20.26
N CYS A 178 2.53 -8.25 -19.17
CA CYS A 178 2.08 -7.76 -17.88
C CYS A 178 1.91 -6.23 -18.00
N ALA A 179 0.96 -5.81 -18.85
CA ALA A 179 0.58 -4.43 -19.06
C ALA A 179 -0.56 -4.12 -18.08
N ILE A 180 -0.30 -3.17 -17.19
CA ILE A 180 -1.37 -2.35 -16.66
C ILE A 180 -1.96 -1.63 -17.88
N HIS A 181 -3.10 -2.09 -18.37
CA HIS A 181 -3.87 -1.38 -19.39
C HIS A 181 -4.51 -0.16 -18.74
N ALA A 182 -3.78 0.97 -18.72
CA ALA A 182 -4.42 2.27 -18.62
C ALA A 182 -4.84 2.68 -20.03
N ASN A 183 -6.12 2.48 -20.35
CA ASN A 183 -6.68 2.97 -21.61
C ASN A 183 -6.52 4.51 -21.69
N PRO A 184 -6.16 5.08 -22.86
CA PRO A 184 -5.98 6.51 -23.01
C PRO A 184 -7.34 7.22 -22.93
N PHE A 185 -7.46 8.19 -22.01
CA PHE A 185 -8.61 9.08 -21.99
C PHE A 185 -8.68 9.86 -23.30
N ILE A 186 -9.81 9.74 -23.99
CA ILE A 186 -10.33 10.81 -24.84
C ILE A 186 -10.49 12.04 -23.94
N SER A 187 -9.81 13.13 -24.29
CA SER A 187 -9.93 14.42 -23.61
C SER A 187 -11.07 15.23 -24.25
N PRO A 188 -12.11 15.59 -23.49
CA PRO A 188 -12.77 16.87 -23.65
C PRO A 188 -12.24 17.81 -22.56
N SER A 189 -11.51 18.84 -23.01
CA SER A 189 -11.37 20.18 -22.41
C SER A 189 -11.44 20.31 -20.87
N VAL A 190 -10.29 20.75 -20.31
CA VAL A 190 -10.13 21.57 -19.09
C VAL A 190 -11.38 21.68 -18.21
N SER A 191 -11.55 20.73 -17.31
CA SER A 191 -12.59 20.75 -16.28
C SER A 191 -11.96 20.47 -14.92
N THR A 192 -12.10 21.43 -14.00
CA THR A 192 -11.75 21.33 -12.58
C THR A 192 -12.55 20.26 -11.83
N HIS A 193 -13.48 19.55 -12.49
CA HIS A 193 -14.36 18.54 -11.89
C HIS A 193 -13.76 17.11 -11.81
N LEU A 194 -12.61 16.83 -12.41
CA LEU A 194 -12.06 15.47 -12.53
C LEU A 194 -11.60 14.80 -11.20
N ILE A 195 -11.53 15.55 -10.10
CA ILE A 195 -11.10 15.04 -8.78
C ILE A 195 -12.28 14.46 -7.96
N LYS A 196 -13.54 14.69 -8.37
CA LYS A 196 -14.72 14.42 -7.54
C LYS A 196 -15.55 13.18 -7.88
N VAL A 197 -15.15 12.31 -8.83
CA VAL A 197 -15.96 11.12 -9.14
C VAL A 197 -15.97 10.17 -7.93
N PRO A 198 -17.14 9.87 -7.32
CA PRO A 198 -17.22 8.99 -6.17
C PRO A 198 -16.70 7.58 -6.51
N ASN A 199 -16.08 6.92 -5.52
CA ASN A 199 -15.55 5.57 -5.70
C ASN A 199 -16.34 4.57 -4.85
N VAL A 200 -16.67 3.43 -5.44
CA VAL A 200 -17.23 2.29 -4.72
C VAL A 200 -16.22 1.16 -4.74
N ILE A 201 -15.85 0.70 -3.54
CA ILE A 201 -14.97 -0.44 -3.34
C ILE A 201 -15.84 -1.64 -3.00
N VAL A 202 -15.85 -2.65 -3.86
CA VAL A 202 -16.63 -3.87 -3.65
C VAL A 202 -15.72 -4.99 -3.16
N MET A 203 -15.96 -5.45 -1.92
CA MET A 203 -15.22 -6.58 -1.37
C MET A 203 -15.67 -7.88 -2.04
N VAL A 204 -14.73 -8.78 -2.36
CA VAL A 204 -15.00 -10.09 -2.99
C VAL A 204 -14.27 -11.20 -2.23
N GLY A 205 -14.90 -12.36 -2.10
CA GLY A 205 -14.27 -13.58 -1.60
C GLY A 205 -15.13 -14.34 -0.59
N LEU A 206 -14.70 -15.55 -0.24
CA LEU A 206 -15.41 -16.44 0.68
C LEU A 206 -15.49 -15.89 2.12
N PRO A 207 -16.43 -16.37 2.96
CA PRO A 207 -16.45 -16.03 4.38
C PRO A 207 -15.11 -16.37 5.09
N ALA A 208 -14.82 -15.68 6.19
CA ALA A 208 -13.56 -15.79 6.96
C ALA A 208 -12.25 -15.53 6.18
N ARG A 209 -12.31 -14.79 5.07
CA ARG A 209 -11.14 -14.33 4.28
C ARG A 209 -10.71 -12.90 4.59
N GLY A 210 -10.90 -12.40 5.82
CA GLY A 210 -10.43 -11.06 6.20
C GLY A 210 -11.10 -9.85 5.53
N LYS A 211 -12.12 -10.01 4.67
CA LYS A 211 -12.79 -8.89 3.96
C LYS A 211 -13.21 -7.73 4.88
N THR A 212 -13.98 -8.01 5.93
CA THR A 212 -14.44 -6.98 6.88
C THR A 212 -13.27 -6.30 7.61
N TYR A 213 -12.19 -7.03 7.88
CA TYR A 213 -10.98 -6.46 8.48
C TYR A 213 -10.29 -5.49 7.51
N ILE A 214 -10.11 -5.91 6.25
CA ILE A 214 -9.55 -5.07 5.17
C ILE A 214 -10.43 -3.84 4.97
N ALA A 215 -11.75 -4.00 4.85
CA ALA A 215 -12.71 -2.92 4.67
C ALA A 215 -12.63 -1.88 5.81
N LYS A 216 -12.63 -2.32 7.07
CA LYS A 216 -12.52 -1.43 8.23
C LYS A 216 -11.15 -0.72 8.29
N LYS A 217 -10.05 -1.44 8.03
CA LYS A 217 -8.70 -0.83 8.00
C LYS A 217 -8.57 0.19 6.88
N LEU A 218 -9.07 -0.14 5.70
CA LEU A 218 -9.03 0.74 4.53
C LEU A 218 -9.89 1.98 4.75
N CYS A 219 -11.10 1.82 5.28
CA CYS A 219 -11.97 2.94 5.68
C CYS A 219 -11.26 3.88 6.67
N ARG A 220 -10.64 3.32 7.72
CA ARG A 220 -9.90 4.10 8.70
C ARG A 220 -8.73 4.86 8.07
N TYR A 221 -7.96 4.20 7.20
CA TYR A 221 -6.85 4.83 6.50
C TYR A 221 -7.32 5.97 5.60
N LEU A 222 -8.35 5.74 4.77
CA LEU A 222 -8.86 6.77 3.86
C LEU A 222 -9.39 7.99 4.62
N ASN A 223 -10.20 7.79 5.66
CA ASN A 223 -10.69 8.88 6.52
C ASN A 223 -9.54 9.62 7.21
N TRP A 224 -8.55 8.90 7.72
CA TRP A 224 -7.39 9.51 8.35
C TRP A 224 -6.56 10.33 7.36
N THR A 225 -6.55 9.96 6.08
CA THR A 225 -5.96 10.76 4.99
C THR A 225 -6.88 11.84 4.43
N GLY A 226 -8.03 12.12 5.06
CA GLY A 226 -8.98 13.15 4.65
C GLY A 226 -9.97 12.74 3.55
N ILE A 227 -9.98 11.48 3.12
CA ILE A 227 -10.96 10.96 2.15
C ILE A 227 -12.14 10.38 2.92
N VAL A 228 -13.22 11.16 3.04
CA VAL A 228 -14.46 10.76 3.73
C VAL A 228 -15.00 9.44 3.17
N THR A 229 -14.99 8.40 4.00
CA THR A 229 -15.26 7.01 3.59
C THR A 229 -16.18 6.31 4.58
N LYS A 230 -17.11 5.48 4.10
CA LYS A 230 -17.99 4.65 4.95
C LYS A 230 -18.03 3.20 4.47
N VAL A 231 -18.18 2.26 5.42
CA VAL A 231 -18.38 0.83 5.15
C VAL A 231 -19.86 0.49 5.25
N PHE A 232 -20.37 -0.23 4.26
CA PHE A 232 -21.72 -0.77 4.18
C PHE A 232 -21.60 -2.30 4.25
N ASN A 233 -21.81 -2.87 5.43
CA ASN A 233 -21.66 -4.31 5.66
C ASN A 233 -22.99 -5.01 5.48
N LEU A 234 -23.07 -5.91 4.50
CA LEU A 234 -24.33 -6.57 4.14
C LEU A 234 -24.88 -7.49 5.25
N GLY A 235 -23.99 -7.98 6.13
CA GLY A 235 -24.40 -8.73 7.32
C GLY A 235 -25.17 -7.88 8.32
N ASP A 236 -24.87 -6.58 8.44
CA ASP A 236 -25.60 -5.67 9.34
C ASP A 236 -27.04 -5.45 8.84
N TYR A 237 -27.22 -5.22 7.53
CA TYR A 237 -28.55 -5.09 6.92
C TYR A 237 -29.38 -6.36 7.13
N ARG A 238 -28.80 -7.54 6.85
CA ARG A 238 -29.45 -8.83 7.09
C ARG A 238 -29.87 -9.00 8.55
N ARG A 239 -29.00 -8.66 9.51
CA ARG A 239 -29.32 -8.74 10.95
C ARG A 239 -30.36 -7.71 11.40
N LEU A 240 -30.41 -6.54 10.79
CA LEU A 240 -31.35 -5.50 11.16
C LEU A 240 -32.76 -5.82 10.68
N TYR A 241 -32.91 -6.22 9.41
CA TYR A 241 -34.20 -6.38 8.76
C TYR A 241 -34.76 -7.81 8.79
N PHE A 242 -33.94 -8.83 9.07
CA PHE A 242 -34.34 -10.25 8.95
C PHE A 242 -33.82 -11.12 10.10
N LYS A 243 -34.02 -10.69 11.36
CA LYS A 243 -33.48 -11.36 12.57
C LYS A 243 -33.81 -12.85 12.69
N GLU A 244 -35.07 -13.23 12.49
CA GLU A 244 -35.61 -14.54 12.89
C GLU A 244 -35.07 -15.73 12.09
N HIS A 245 -34.40 -15.50 10.94
CA HIS A 245 -33.99 -16.56 10.02
C HIS A 245 -32.49 -16.50 9.64
N SER A 246 -31.68 -15.63 10.26
CA SER A 246 -30.40 -15.20 9.66
C SER A 246 -29.11 -15.84 10.19
N SER A 247 -29.21 -16.67 11.23
CA SER A 247 -28.04 -17.20 11.97
C SER A 247 -27.62 -18.60 11.56
N SER A 248 -28.53 -19.43 11.03
CA SER A 248 -28.22 -20.79 10.58
C SER A 248 -27.48 -20.80 9.24
N SER A 249 -26.58 -21.75 9.04
CA SER A 249 -25.93 -22.02 7.75
C SER A 249 -26.93 -22.32 6.62
N ASP A 250 -28.10 -22.88 6.93
CA ASP A 250 -29.17 -23.19 5.95
C ASP A 250 -29.70 -21.95 5.24
N PHE A 251 -29.64 -20.78 5.91
CA PHE A 251 -30.00 -19.49 5.29
C PHE A 251 -29.10 -19.15 4.10
N PHE A 252 -27.88 -19.70 4.05
CA PHE A 252 -26.93 -19.44 2.97
C PHE A 252 -27.01 -20.47 1.85
N ASP A 253 -27.86 -21.50 1.98
CA ASP A 253 -28.05 -22.48 0.92
C ASP A 253 -28.56 -21.81 -0.36
N THR A 254 -28.00 -22.22 -1.49
CA THR A 254 -28.27 -21.61 -2.79
C THR A 254 -29.48 -22.24 -3.49
N LYS A 255 -30.06 -23.27 -2.87
CA LYS A 255 -31.33 -23.89 -3.32
C LYS A 255 -32.56 -23.25 -2.68
N ASN A 256 -32.41 -22.48 -1.61
CA ASN A 256 -33.54 -21.87 -0.90
C ASN A 256 -33.91 -20.51 -1.52
N THR A 257 -34.97 -20.50 -2.33
CA THR A 257 -35.46 -19.32 -3.08
C THR A 257 -35.87 -18.15 -2.18
N GLU A 258 -36.46 -18.42 -1.01
CA GLU A 258 -36.85 -17.40 -0.04
C GLU A 258 -35.63 -16.65 0.51
N THR A 259 -34.62 -17.39 0.94
CA THR A 259 -33.38 -16.80 1.49
C THR A 259 -32.57 -16.04 0.44
N ILE A 260 -32.65 -16.44 -0.83
CA ILE A 260 -32.03 -15.71 -1.96
C ILE A 260 -32.72 -14.36 -2.13
N SER A 261 -34.06 -14.35 -2.10
CA SER A 261 -34.85 -13.11 -2.19
C SER A 261 -34.50 -12.14 -1.05
N VAL A 262 -34.45 -12.63 0.19
CA VAL A 262 -34.05 -11.83 1.37
C VAL A 262 -32.63 -11.28 1.22
N ARG A 263 -31.67 -12.11 0.79
CA ARG A 263 -30.28 -11.66 0.56
C ARG A 263 -30.17 -10.64 -0.57
N GLN A 264 -31.04 -10.71 -1.57
CA GLN A 264 -31.11 -9.71 -2.64
C GLN A 264 -31.69 -8.40 -2.12
N GLN A 265 -32.81 -8.43 -1.39
CA GLN A 265 -33.39 -7.22 -0.76
C GLN A 265 -32.40 -6.52 0.17
N CYS A 266 -31.63 -7.27 0.96
CA CYS A 266 -30.54 -6.70 1.76
C CYS A 266 -29.49 -5.97 0.91
N ALA A 267 -29.12 -6.56 -0.22
CA ALA A 267 -28.17 -5.96 -1.16
C ALA A 267 -28.74 -4.68 -1.77
N ASP A 268 -30.02 -4.69 -2.15
CA ASP A 268 -30.69 -3.54 -2.75
C ASP A 268 -30.81 -2.37 -1.75
N LEU A 269 -31.18 -2.64 -0.49
CA LEU A 269 -31.20 -1.63 0.58
C LEU A 269 -29.82 -1.03 0.84
N ALA A 270 -28.79 -1.87 0.96
CA ALA A 270 -27.44 -1.40 1.18
C ALA A 270 -26.90 -0.60 -0.03
N LEU A 271 -27.28 -0.99 -1.25
CA LEU A 271 -26.89 -0.30 -2.47
C LEU A 271 -27.57 1.07 -2.58
N ALA A 272 -28.85 1.16 -2.24
CA ALA A 272 -29.58 2.43 -2.17
C ALA A 272 -28.93 3.41 -1.18
N ASP A 273 -28.50 2.91 -0.02
CA ASP A 273 -27.77 3.73 0.97
C ASP A 273 -26.37 4.12 0.48
N VAL A 274 -25.68 3.28 -0.29
CA VAL A 274 -24.41 3.63 -0.95
C VAL A 274 -24.63 4.76 -1.95
N CYS A 275 -25.63 4.65 -2.83
CA CYS A 275 -25.92 5.70 -3.81
C CYS A 275 -26.27 7.01 -3.11
N ARG A 276 -27.18 6.99 -2.14
CA ARG A 276 -27.55 8.18 -1.35
C ARG A 276 -26.33 8.84 -0.70
N TYR A 277 -25.47 8.04 -0.05
CA TYR A 277 -24.26 8.54 0.60
C TYR A 277 -23.31 9.29 -0.36
N LEU A 278 -23.18 8.80 -1.60
CA LEU A 278 -22.28 9.39 -2.60
C LEU A 278 -22.93 10.53 -3.41
N GLU A 279 -24.24 10.46 -3.68
CA GLU A 279 -24.97 11.48 -4.45
C GLU A 279 -25.27 12.74 -3.64
N GLU A 280 -25.51 12.59 -2.34
CA GLU A 280 -25.72 13.73 -1.43
C GLU A 280 -24.41 14.43 -1.03
N ASP A 281 -23.27 14.07 -1.65
CA ASP A 281 -21.91 14.57 -1.35
C ASP A 281 -21.52 14.41 0.14
N THR A 282 -22.15 13.47 0.85
CA THR A 282 -21.86 13.17 2.27
C THR A 282 -20.59 12.32 2.43
N GLY A 283 -20.08 11.74 1.33
CA GLY A 283 -18.77 11.13 1.29
C GLY A 283 -18.25 10.82 -0.10
N HIS A 284 -16.97 10.47 -0.17
CA HIS A 284 -16.24 10.32 -1.42
C HIS A 284 -16.02 8.86 -1.82
N VAL A 285 -15.99 7.95 -0.83
CA VAL A 285 -15.74 6.53 -1.04
C VAL A 285 -16.70 5.67 -0.21
N ALA A 286 -17.39 4.74 -0.87
CA ALA A 286 -18.20 3.73 -0.20
C ALA A 286 -17.54 2.36 -0.30
N ILE A 287 -17.45 1.62 0.81
CA ILE A 287 -16.95 0.24 0.82
C ILE A 287 -18.13 -0.70 1.02
N PHE A 288 -18.48 -1.45 -0.03
CA PHE A 288 -19.53 -2.45 -0.02
C PHE A 288 -18.96 -3.80 0.42
N ASP A 289 -19.10 -4.12 1.72
CA ASP A 289 -18.55 -5.32 2.35
C ASP A 289 -19.56 -6.47 2.33
N ALA A 290 -19.41 -7.35 1.33
CA ALA A 290 -20.15 -8.61 1.18
C ALA A 290 -19.25 -9.68 0.54
N THR A 291 -19.79 -10.89 0.31
CA THR A 291 -19.04 -11.96 -0.38
C THR A 291 -18.86 -11.70 -1.87
N ASN A 292 -19.90 -11.19 -2.54
CA ASN A 292 -19.91 -10.86 -3.98
C ASN A 292 -19.24 -11.93 -4.86
N SER A 293 -19.47 -13.20 -4.50
CA SER A 293 -18.72 -14.36 -4.96
C SER A 293 -19.06 -14.80 -6.39
N THR A 294 -20.19 -14.34 -6.95
CA THR A 294 -20.63 -14.72 -8.29
C THR A 294 -20.45 -13.58 -9.29
N ARG A 295 -20.15 -13.90 -10.56
CA ARG A 295 -20.06 -12.90 -11.64
C ARG A 295 -21.38 -12.18 -11.84
N ARG A 296 -22.51 -12.90 -11.79
CA ARG A 296 -23.86 -12.31 -11.89
C ARG A 296 -24.07 -11.17 -10.90
N ARG A 297 -23.68 -11.36 -9.62
CA ARG A 297 -23.79 -10.30 -8.60
C ARG A 297 -22.88 -9.12 -8.91
N ARG A 298 -21.65 -9.36 -9.38
CA ARG A 298 -20.70 -8.29 -9.74
C ARG A 298 -21.14 -7.51 -10.98
N SER A 299 -21.71 -8.17 -11.99
CA SER A 299 -22.31 -7.52 -13.16
C SER A 299 -23.51 -6.66 -12.79
N PHE A 300 -24.36 -7.13 -11.88
CA PHE A 300 -25.45 -6.32 -11.31
C PHE A 300 -24.91 -5.06 -10.61
N LEU A 301 -23.91 -5.21 -9.74
CA LEU A 301 -23.29 -4.06 -9.06
C LEU A 301 -22.64 -3.08 -10.04
N ARG A 302 -21.97 -3.57 -11.10
CA ARG A 302 -21.42 -2.74 -12.17
C ARG A 302 -22.53 -1.96 -12.88
N SER A 303 -23.62 -2.63 -13.23
CA SER A 303 -24.75 -1.99 -13.92
C SER A 303 -25.37 -0.87 -13.08
N CYS A 304 -25.63 -1.12 -11.81
CA CYS A 304 -26.13 -0.08 -10.92
C CYS A 304 -25.10 1.04 -10.71
N LEU A 305 -23.91 0.71 -10.22
CA LEU A 305 -22.96 1.73 -9.75
C LEU A 305 -22.29 2.51 -10.87
N VAL A 306 -21.97 1.85 -11.98
CA VAL A 306 -21.24 2.46 -13.10
C VAL A 306 -22.22 2.93 -14.18
N ASP A 307 -23.06 2.04 -14.70
CA ASP A 307 -23.88 2.38 -15.87
C ASP A 307 -25.02 3.37 -15.51
N GLN A 308 -25.58 3.30 -14.29
CA GLN A 308 -26.67 4.21 -13.86
C GLN A 308 -26.16 5.47 -13.14
N HIS A 309 -25.14 5.34 -12.28
CA HIS A 309 -24.68 6.44 -11.42
C HIS A 309 -23.30 7.02 -11.79
N MET A 310 -22.59 6.43 -12.77
CA MET A 310 -21.26 6.89 -13.22
C MET A 310 -20.18 6.92 -12.12
N PHE A 311 -20.32 6.10 -11.07
CA PHE A 311 -19.30 5.97 -10.03
C PHE A 311 -18.11 5.14 -10.53
N ARG A 312 -16.94 5.36 -9.93
CA ARG A 312 -15.76 4.52 -10.18
C ARG A 312 -15.82 3.26 -9.32
N LEU A 313 -15.74 2.11 -9.96
CA LEU A 313 -15.79 0.82 -9.28
C LEU A 313 -14.38 0.23 -9.12
N LEU A 314 -14.07 -0.30 -7.93
CA LEU A 314 -12.86 -1.09 -7.68
C LEU A 314 -13.24 -2.35 -6.89
N PHE A 315 -12.93 -3.53 -7.43
CA PHE A 315 -13.09 -4.76 -6.66
C PHE A 315 -11.83 -5.08 -5.85
N VAL A 316 -12.03 -5.49 -4.59
CA VAL A 316 -10.95 -5.97 -3.70
C VAL A 316 -11.27 -7.40 -3.30
N GLU A 317 -10.62 -8.34 -3.96
CA GLU A 317 -10.79 -9.77 -3.68
C GLU A 317 -9.75 -10.27 -2.70
N SER A 318 -10.19 -10.93 -1.63
CA SER A 318 -9.29 -11.64 -0.72
C SER A 318 -9.44 -13.15 -0.89
N VAL A 319 -8.35 -13.77 -1.35
CA VAL A 319 -8.21 -15.21 -1.55
C VAL A 319 -7.23 -15.74 -0.50
N CYS A 320 -7.62 -16.78 0.23
CA CYS A 320 -6.75 -17.44 1.20
C CYS A 320 -7.14 -18.91 1.25
N ASP A 321 -6.22 -19.78 0.88
CA ASP A 321 -6.45 -21.23 0.87
C ASP A 321 -5.77 -21.92 2.06
N ASP A 322 -4.97 -21.19 2.84
CA ASP A 322 -4.35 -21.67 4.08
C ASP A 322 -5.42 -22.02 5.15
N PRO A 323 -5.58 -23.30 5.52
CA PRO A 323 -6.59 -23.72 6.48
C PRO A 323 -6.34 -23.17 7.89
N THR A 324 -5.09 -22.93 8.28
CA THR A 324 -4.75 -22.43 9.62
C THR A 324 -5.21 -21.00 9.83
N ILE A 325 -5.01 -20.16 8.81
CA ILE A 325 -5.45 -18.76 8.79
C ILE A 325 -6.98 -18.69 8.81
N VAL A 326 -7.63 -19.56 8.05
CA VAL A 326 -9.10 -19.63 8.00
C VAL A 326 -9.66 -20.06 9.35
N ASP A 327 -9.08 -21.07 9.99
CA ASP A 327 -9.50 -21.55 11.30
C ASP A 327 -9.38 -20.47 12.37
N THR A 328 -8.22 -19.79 12.42
CA THR A 328 -7.94 -18.67 13.33
C THR A 328 -8.96 -17.54 13.13
N ASN A 329 -9.22 -17.14 11.87
CA ASN A 329 -10.21 -16.11 11.56
C ASN A 329 -11.63 -16.49 12.01
N ILE A 330 -11.99 -17.78 11.96
CA ILE A 330 -13.29 -18.27 12.42
C ILE A 330 -13.36 -18.18 13.94
N GLN A 331 -12.37 -18.72 14.64
CA GLN A 331 -12.33 -18.78 16.10
C GLN A 331 -12.28 -17.39 16.75
N ASP A 332 -11.41 -16.51 16.25
CA ASP A 332 -11.19 -15.21 16.89
C ASP A 332 -12.34 -14.23 16.63
N VAL A 333 -12.92 -14.26 15.43
CA VAL A 333 -13.83 -13.19 14.98
C VAL A 333 -15.24 -13.69 14.68
N LYS A 334 -15.41 -14.89 14.12
CA LYS A 334 -16.72 -15.32 13.61
C LYS A 334 -17.56 -16.03 14.64
N VAL A 335 -16.96 -16.88 15.47
CA VAL A 335 -17.65 -17.53 16.59
C VAL A 335 -18.15 -16.50 17.61
N ASN A 336 -17.42 -15.40 17.80
CA ASN A 336 -17.82 -14.31 18.69
C ASN A 336 -18.70 -13.24 17.98
N SER A 337 -19.16 -13.49 16.76
CA SER A 337 -19.96 -12.52 16.01
C SER A 337 -21.42 -12.49 16.49
N PRO A 338 -22.18 -11.41 16.20
CA PRO A 338 -23.58 -11.33 16.58
C PRO A 338 -24.46 -12.47 16.03
N ASP A 339 -24.02 -13.15 14.96
CA ASP A 339 -24.72 -14.29 14.35
C ASP A 339 -24.78 -15.50 15.32
N TYR A 340 -23.83 -15.63 16.25
CA TYR A 340 -23.69 -16.78 17.15
C TYR A 340 -23.75 -16.40 18.63
N LYS A 341 -24.25 -15.20 18.96
CA LYS A 341 -24.27 -14.66 20.33
C LYS A 341 -25.01 -15.58 21.32
N ASP A 342 -26.08 -16.23 20.85
CA ASP A 342 -26.95 -17.08 21.68
C ASP A 342 -26.50 -18.56 21.67
N ILE A 343 -25.41 -18.89 20.97
CA ILE A 343 -24.84 -20.23 20.93
C ILE A 343 -23.72 -20.35 21.98
N ALA A 344 -23.98 -21.10 23.05
CA ALA A 344 -23.00 -21.34 24.11
C ALA A 344 -21.81 -22.21 23.65
N ASP A 345 -22.06 -23.16 22.75
CA ASP A 345 -21.03 -24.07 22.23
C ASP A 345 -20.30 -23.50 21.01
N LYS A 346 -19.05 -23.11 21.23
CA LYS A 346 -18.16 -22.55 20.21
C LYS A 346 -17.84 -23.54 19.09
N GLU A 347 -17.81 -24.84 19.36
CA GLU A 347 -17.55 -25.86 18.33
C GLU A 347 -18.77 -26.04 17.42
N MET A 348 -19.98 -25.96 17.98
CA MET A 348 -21.20 -25.95 17.16
C MET A 348 -21.24 -24.72 16.24
N ALA A 349 -20.92 -23.53 16.76
CA ALA A 349 -20.85 -22.30 15.96
C ALA A 349 -19.77 -22.38 14.86
N LYS A 350 -18.61 -22.96 15.17
CA LYS A 350 -17.53 -23.21 14.20
C LYS A 350 -17.99 -24.14 13.07
N ASN A 351 -18.63 -25.26 13.41
CA ASN A 351 -19.13 -26.23 12.46
C ASN A 351 -20.23 -25.65 11.54
N ASP A 352 -21.15 -24.87 12.09
CA ASP A 352 -22.15 -24.15 11.29
C ASP A 352 -21.48 -23.15 10.32
N PHE A 353 -20.48 -22.40 10.79
CA PHE A 353 -19.77 -21.45 9.93
C PHE A 353 -18.97 -22.13 8.81
N LEU A 354 -18.41 -23.32 9.06
CA LEU A 354 -17.75 -24.13 8.03
C LEU A 354 -18.73 -24.59 6.96
N LYS A 355 -19.94 -25.05 7.33
CA LYS A 355 -21.01 -25.38 6.37
C LYS A 355 -21.38 -24.15 5.54
N ARG A 356 -21.51 -22.98 6.16
CA ARG A 356 -21.75 -21.71 5.47
C ARG A 356 -20.67 -21.39 4.43
N ILE A 357 -19.39 -21.62 4.72
CA ILE A 357 -18.31 -21.45 3.73
C ILE A 357 -18.52 -22.40 2.55
N GLU A 358 -18.91 -23.64 2.81
CA GLU A 358 -19.11 -24.65 1.76
C GLU A 358 -20.26 -24.29 0.82
N HIS A 359 -21.36 -23.73 1.32
CA HIS A 359 -22.44 -23.22 0.46
C HIS A 359 -21.93 -22.14 -0.50
N TYR A 360 -21.10 -21.20 -0.04
CA TYR A 360 -20.52 -20.17 -0.91
C TYR A 360 -19.47 -20.73 -1.87
N ARG A 361 -18.71 -21.75 -1.47
CA ARG A 361 -17.65 -22.35 -2.28
C ARG A 361 -18.21 -22.96 -3.58
N LYS A 362 -19.38 -23.59 -3.52
CA LYS A 362 -20.03 -24.25 -4.67
C LYS A 362 -20.31 -23.31 -5.86
N GLU A 363 -20.55 -22.02 -5.59
CA GLU A 363 -20.87 -21.02 -6.61
C GLU A 363 -19.80 -19.94 -6.76
N TYR A 364 -18.66 -20.09 -6.07
CA TYR A 364 -17.62 -19.07 -6.07
C TYR A 364 -16.94 -19.01 -7.44
N GLN A 365 -17.02 -17.84 -8.06
CA GLN A 365 -16.37 -17.50 -9.32
C GLN A 365 -15.37 -16.36 -9.03
N PRO A 366 -14.08 -16.69 -8.83
CA PRO A 366 -13.05 -15.69 -8.57
C PRO A 366 -12.95 -14.66 -9.71
N LEU A 367 -12.38 -13.48 -9.43
CA LEU A 367 -12.03 -12.54 -10.50
C LEU A 367 -10.91 -13.13 -11.36
N ASP A 368 -11.07 -13.03 -12.67
CA ASP A 368 -10.15 -13.60 -13.65
C ASP A 368 -9.79 -12.54 -14.70
N PRO A 369 -8.51 -12.15 -14.85
CA PRO A 369 -8.11 -11.13 -15.82
C PRO A 369 -8.50 -11.45 -17.27
N SER A 370 -8.65 -12.73 -17.62
CA SER A 370 -9.03 -13.14 -18.97
C SER A 370 -10.52 -12.96 -19.27
N VAL A 371 -11.37 -13.03 -18.25
CA VAL A 371 -12.83 -12.93 -18.37
C VAL A 371 -13.35 -11.56 -17.92
N ASP A 372 -12.76 -11.02 -16.86
CA ASP A 372 -13.11 -9.77 -16.21
C ASP A 372 -12.15 -8.63 -16.65
N SER A 373 -11.73 -8.65 -17.93
CA SER A 373 -10.66 -7.80 -18.47
C SER A 373 -10.98 -6.30 -18.50
N ASP A 374 -12.25 -5.92 -18.40
CA ASP A 374 -12.73 -4.54 -18.33
C ASP A 374 -12.83 -4.00 -16.89
N LEU A 375 -12.73 -4.87 -15.88
CA LEU A 375 -12.92 -4.48 -14.48
C LEU A 375 -11.63 -3.95 -13.85
N SER A 376 -11.76 -2.94 -12.99
CA SER A 376 -10.70 -2.50 -12.08
C SER A 376 -10.71 -3.36 -10.82
N PHE A 377 -9.63 -4.06 -10.53
CA PHE A 377 -9.57 -4.89 -9.33
C PHE A 377 -8.17 -5.16 -8.80
N ILE A 378 -8.13 -5.53 -7.51
CA ILE A 378 -6.96 -6.11 -6.84
C ILE A 378 -7.36 -7.43 -6.20
N LYS A 379 -6.58 -8.48 -6.44
CA LYS A 379 -6.64 -9.75 -5.73
C LYS A 379 -5.49 -9.83 -4.74
N ILE A 380 -5.81 -10.16 -3.51
CA ILE A 380 -4.87 -10.33 -2.40
C ILE A 380 -4.86 -11.82 -2.07
N TYR A 381 -3.73 -12.48 -2.29
CA TYR A 381 -3.56 -13.91 -2.02
C TYR A 381 -2.83 -14.12 -0.70
N ASP A 382 -3.32 -15.08 0.07
CA ASP A 382 -2.70 -15.61 1.29
C ASP A 382 -2.20 -14.51 2.23
N VAL A 383 -3.10 -13.60 2.59
CA VAL A 383 -2.83 -12.54 3.57
C VAL A 383 -1.75 -11.54 3.10
N GLY A 384 -1.64 -11.34 1.78
CA GLY A 384 -0.77 -10.33 1.18
C GLY A 384 0.61 -10.86 0.79
N LYS A 385 0.76 -12.18 0.64
CA LYS A 385 1.97 -12.78 0.05
C LYS A 385 2.11 -12.44 -1.44
N ARG A 386 0.99 -12.37 -2.15
CA ARG A 386 0.95 -12.06 -3.57
C ARG A 386 -0.24 -11.17 -3.90
N PHE A 387 -0.06 -10.31 -4.89
CA PHE A 387 -1.09 -9.40 -5.38
C PHE A 387 -1.22 -9.56 -6.90
N LEU A 388 -2.45 -9.45 -7.40
CA LEU A 388 -2.74 -9.27 -8.82
C LEU A 388 -3.57 -7.99 -8.95
N VAL A 389 -3.16 -7.07 -9.82
CA VAL A 389 -3.76 -5.74 -9.95
C VAL A 389 -4.11 -5.51 -11.41
N GLN A 390 -5.34 -5.07 -11.69
CA GLN A 390 -5.87 -4.87 -13.05
C GLN A 390 -6.59 -3.52 -13.16
N ASN A 391 -6.35 -2.81 -14.27
CA ASN A 391 -7.06 -1.60 -14.71
C ASN A 391 -7.29 -0.54 -13.62
N ILE A 392 -6.27 -0.16 -12.86
CA ILE A 392 -6.42 0.82 -11.77
C ILE A 392 -6.58 2.23 -12.32
N VAL A 393 -7.67 2.92 -11.95
CA VAL A 393 -8.02 4.24 -12.47
C VAL A 393 -7.92 5.31 -11.39
N GLY A 394 -7.07 6.30 -11.66
CA GLY A 394 -6.96 7.50 -10.85
C GLY A 394 -6.23 7.33 -9.51
N HIS A 395 -6.12 8.45 -8.79
CA HIS A 395 -5.30 8.56 -7.59
C HIS A 395 -5.87 7.78 -6.38
N VAL A 396 -7.19 7.77 -6.18
CA VAL A 396 -7.83 7.08 -5.05
C VAL A 396 -7.59 5.57 -5.12
N GLN A 397 -7.87 4.95 -6.27
CA GLN A 397 -7.64 3.51 -6.45
C GLN A 397 -6.15 3.15 -6.34
N SER A 398 -5.25 3.98 -6.89
CA SER A 398 -3.80 3.79 -6.74
C SER A 398 -3.35 3.81 -5.28
N ARG A 399 -3.90 4.74 -4.46
CA ARG A 399 -3.62 4.79 -3.01
C ARG A 399 -4.18 3.60 -2.26
N ILE A 400 -5.35 3.11 -2.66
CA ILE A 400 -5.94 1.90 -2.09
C ILE A 400 -5.02 0.70 -2.35
N VAL A 401 -4.59 0.50 -3.60
CA VAL A 401 -3.65 -0.59 -3.95
C VAL A 401 -2.35 -0.47 -3.16
N TYR A 402 -1.75 0.72 -3.10
CA TYR A 402 -0.54 0.95 -2.31
C TYR A 402 -0.74 0.61 -0.83
N PHE A 403 -1.84 1.03 -0.22
CA PHE A 403 -2.15 0.71 1.16
C PHE A 403 -2.31 -0.80 1.36
N LEU A 404 -3.07 -1.47 0.49
CA LEU A 404 -3.34 -2.90 0.58
C LEU A 404 -2.07 -3.75 0.40
N MET A 405 -1.09 -3.29 -0.37
CA MET A 405 0.21 -3.94 -0.52
C MET A 405 1.08 -3.82 0.74
N ASN A 406 0.82 -2.83 1.60
CA ASN A 406 1.61 -2.56 2.81
C ASN A 406 0.90 -2.95 4.12
N ILE A 407 -0.37 -3.37 4.07
CA ILE A 407 -1.02 -3.88 5.27
C ILE A 407 -0.54 -5.29 5.59
N HIS A 408 -0.18 -5.52 6.85
CA HIS A 408 -0.04 -6.87 7.38
C HIS A 408 -1.23 -7.20 8.28
N ILE A 409 -1.78 -8.39 8.10
CA ILE A 409 -2.92 -8.94 8.86
C ILE A 409 -2.42 -9.83 10.01
N LEU A 410 -1.15 -10.25 10.00
CA LEU A 410 -0.54 -11.01 11.09
C LEU A 410 -0.48 -10.18 12.39
N PRO A 411 -0.72 -10.81 13.56
CA PRO A 411 -0.59 -10.16 14.86
C PRO A 411 0.81 -9.57 15.07
N ARG A 412 0.87 -8.33 15.56
CA ARG A 412 2.11 -7.67 15.98
C ARG A 412 1.83 -6.62 17.03
N SER A 413 2.81 -6.34 17.86
CA SER A 413 2.76 -5.28 18.86
C SER A 413 3.43 -4.01 18.32
N ILE A 414 2.78 -2.87 18.48
CA ILE A 414 3.34 -1.55 18.20
C ILE A 414 3.36 -0.80 19.53
N PHE A 415 4.56 -0.47 20.02
CA PHE A 415 4.76 0.28 21.25
C PHE A 415 4.98 1.74 20.90
N LEU A 416 4.22 2.63 21.53
CA LEU A 416 4.36 4.07 21.36
C LEU A 416 4.72 4.71 22.69
N THR A 417 5.78 5.50 22.70
CA THR A 417 6.14 6.34 23.83
C THR A 417 6.74 7.65 23.34
N ARG A 418 6.66 8.68 24.19
CA ARG A 418 7.41 9.91 23.97
C ARG A 418 8.87 9.69 24.38
N HIS A 419 9.72 10.64 23.99
CA HIS A 419 11.03 10.78 24.61
C HIS A 419 10.89 10.96 26.14
N GLY A 420 11.93 10.63 26.90
CA GLY A 420 11.99 10.99 28.32
C GLY A 420 11.84 12.51 28.52
N GLU A 421 11.48 12.94 29.73
CA GLU A 421 11.36 14.37 30.07
C GLU A 421 12.61 15.14 29.61
N SER A 422 12.44 16.22 28.85
CA SER A 422 13.53 17.10 28.42
C SER A 422 13.66 18.34 29.29
N GLU A 423 14.77 19.06 29.18
CA GLU A 423 14.95 20.34 29.88
C GLU A 423 13.88 21.37 29.48
N PHE A 424 13.46 21.42 28.22
CA PHE A 424 12.33 22.28 27.82
C PHE A 424 11.00 21.82 28.42
N ASN A 425 10.78 20.51 28.65
CA ASN A 425 9.59 20.08 29.37
C ASN A 425 9.60 20.61 30.82
N ARG A 426 10.74 20.56 31.51
CA ARG A 426 10.88 21.14 32.86
C ARG A 426 10.61 22.63 32.90
N MET A 427 11.03 23.35 31.86
CA MET A 427 10.81 24.79 31.72
C MET A 427 9.44 25.16 31.15
N GLY A 428 8.62 24.19 30.74
CA GLY A 428 7.33 24.44 30.09
C GLY A 428 7.44 25.08 28.69
N ARG A 429 8.57 24.90 28.00
CA ARG A 429 8.86 25.47 26.68
C ARG A 429 8.42 24.52 25.54
N LEU A 430 7.91 25.10 24.46
CA LEU A 430 7.44 24.41 23.25
C LEU A 430 8.61 24.08 22.31
N GLY A 431 8.44 23.01 21.53
CA GLY A 431 9.36 22.66 20.45
C GLY A 431 10.82 22.51 20.90
N GLY A 432 11.71 23.10 20.11
CA GLY A 432 13.14 23.14 20.30
C GLY A 432 13.81 21.79 20.12
N ASP A 433 15.09 21.74 20.53
CA ASP A 433 15.90 20.53 20.52
C ASP A 433 16.72 20.38 21.81
N SER A 434 16.04 20.54 22.96
CA SER A 434 16.67 20.37 24.27
C SER A 434 16.96 18.90 24.58
N PRO A 435 18.05 18.60 25.33
CA PRO A 435 18.38 17.25 25.78
C PRO A 435 17.44 16.76 26.88
N LEU A 436 17.54 15.46 27.19
CA LEU A 436 16.87 14.84 28.33
C LEU A 436 17.30 15.48 29.66
N SER A 437 16.34 15.60 30.57
CA SER A 437 16.60 15.91 31.97
C SER A 437 17.18 14.70 32.70
N GLN A 438 17.61 14.88 33.94
CA GLN A 438 18.03 13.76 34.80
C GLN A 438 16.91 12.71 34.98
N ARG A 439 15.65 13.15 35.09
CA ARG A 439 14.49 12.25 35.14
C ARG A 439 14.24 11.59 33.79
N GLY A 440 14.43 12.31 32.68
CA GLY A 440 14.35 11.76 31.33
C GLY A 440 15.37 10.64 31.07
N LEU A 441 16.61 10.82 31.55
CA LEU A 441 17.64 9.78 31.49
C LEU A 441 17.28 8.56 32.33
N LEU A 442 16.72 8.76 33.54
CA LEU A 442 16.22 7.66 34.37
C LEU A 442 15.07 6.91 33.68
N TYR A 443 14.13 7.63 33.08
CA TYR A 443 13.04 7.05 32.30
C TYR A 443 13.57 6.19 31.16
N ALA A 444 14.50 6.71 30.36
CA ALA A 444 15.08 5.98 29.23
C ALA A 444 15.83 4.71 29.66
N LYS A 445 16.50 4.73 30.82
CA LYS A 445 17.11 3.52 31.42
C LYS A 445 16.04 2.49 31.81
N ARG A 446 14.99 2.91 32.53
CA ARG A 446 13.88 2.02 32.92
C ARG A 446 13.13 1.44 31.73
N LEU A 447 13.02 2.20 30.64
CA LEU A 447 12.44 1.73 29.38
C LEU A 447 13.31 0.62 28.76
N SER A 448 14.63 0.76 28.81
CA SER A 448 15.57 -0.29 28.38
C SER A 448 15.44 -1.55 29.24
N ASP A 449 15.41 -1.39 30.57
CA ASP A 449 15.23 -2.51 31.51
C ASP A 449 13.92 -3.26 31.24
N TYR A 450 12.84 -2.53 30.97
CA TYR A 450 11.54 -3.10 30.59
C TYR A 450 11.65 -3.97 29.33
N PHE A 451 12.19 -3.45 28.23
CA PHE A 451 12.26 -4.21 26.98
C PHE A 451 13.29 -5.35 27.00
N GLN A 452 14.33 -5.25 27.84
CA GLN A 452 15.22 -6.37 28.13
C GLN A 452 14.49 -7.49 28.89
N GLY A 453 13.62 -7.13 29.84
CA GLY A 453 12.79 -8.08 30.58
C GLY A 453 11.72 -8.76 29.70
N GLU A 454 11.06 -7.98 28.85
CA GLU A 454 10.02 -8.49 27.93
C GLU A 454 10.57 -9.39 26.81
N GLN A 455 11.85 -9.26 26.48
CA GLN A 455 12.53 -10.03 25.42
C GLN A 455 11.75 -10.04 24.09
N VAL A 456 11.30 -8.86 23.66
CA VAL A 456 10.54 -8.72 22.41
C VAL A 456 11.42 -9.13 21.21
N PRO A 457 11.02 -10.15 20.42
CA PRO A 457 11.81 -10.61 19.28
C PRO A 457 11.85 -9.55 18.18
N ASP A 458 13.03 -9.39 17.56
CA ASP A 458 13.29 -8.46 16.45
C ASP A 458 12.81 -7.02 16.71
N LEU A 459 12.95 -6.53 17.95
CA LEU A 459 12.51 -5.19 18.35
C LEU A 459 13.17 -4.11 17.47
N ARG A 460 12.37 -3.45 16.63
CA ARG A 460 12.79 -2.27 15.86
C ARG A 460 12.37 -1.00 16.58
N VAL A 461 13.32 -0.09 16.75
CA VAL A 461 13.11 1.18 17.44
C VAL A 461 13.20 2.32 16.44
N TRP A 462 12.14 3.12 16.37
CA TRP A 462 12.11 4.35 15.58
C TRP A 462 12.06 5.55 16.50
N SER A 463 12.83 6.58 16.17
CA SER A 463 12.83 7.85 16.89
C SER A 463 12.83 9.02 15.91
N SER A 464 12.47 10.20 16.40
CA SER A 464 12.67 11.43 15.65
C SER A 464 14.16 11.81 15.58
N GLN A 465 14.50 12.85 14.84
CA GLN A 465 15.86 13.38 14.78
C GLN A 465 16.19 14.33 15.94
N LYS A 466 15.20 14.65 16.78
CA LYS A 466 15.39 15.51 17.95
C LYS A 466 16.22 14.82 19.03
N ILE A 467 17.20 15.52 19.61
CA ILE A 467 18.20 14.98 20.53
C ILE A 467 17.59 14.21 21.70
N ARG A 468 16.48 14.70 22.27
CA ARG A 468 15.74 14.03 23.35
C ARG A 468 15.22 12.64 22.97
N ALA A 469 14.71 12.48 21.74
CA ALA A 469 14.24 11.20 21.25
C ALA A 469 15.41 10.28 20.90
N VAL A 470 16.46 10.83 20.30
CA VAL A 470 17.71 10.11 19.99
C VAL A 470 18.36 9.58 21.28
N GLN A 471 18.48 10.39 22.33
CA GLN A 471 19.03 9.97 23.64
C GLN A 471 18.19 8.89 24.30
N THR A 472 16.86 8.97 24.19
CA THR A 472 15.95 7.93 24.71
C THR A 472 16.16 6.61 23.95
N ALA A 473 16.17 6.67 22.63
CA ALA A 473 16.35 5.49 21.77
C ALA A 473 17.74 4.87 21.90
N PHE A 474 18.79 5.68 22.08
CA PHE A 474 20.17 5.22 22.26
C PHE A 474 20.30 4.24 23.44
N LEU A 475 19.58 4.49 24.54
CA LEU A 475 19.59 3.61 25.70
C LEU A 475 18.84 2.28 25.49
N LEU A 476 18.05 2.16 24.42
CA LEU A 476 17.42 0.89 24.00
C LEU A 476 18.37 0.01 23.16
N GLY A 477 19.58 0.48 22.85
CA GLY A 477 20.57 -0.26 22.06
C GLY A 477 20.78 -1.73 22.48
N PRO A 478 20.81 -2.08 23.79
CA PRO A 478 20.99 -3.46 24.23
C PRO A 478 19.85 -4.42 23.85
N CYS A 479 18.61 -3.94 23.71
CA CYS A 479 17.43 -4.76 23.37
C CYS A 479 16.91 -4.53 21.95
N ALA A 480 17.33 -3.45 21.28
CA ALA A 480 16.91 -3.13 19.93
C ALA A 480 17.75 -3.89 18.90
N THR A 481 17.08 -4.47 17.90
CA THR A 481 17.75 -5.06 16.73
C THR A 481 18.24 -3.95 15.78
N TYR A 482 17.42 -2.90 15.62
CA TYR A 482 17.73 -1.72 14.81
C TYR A 482 17.18 -0.46 15.47
N ILE A 483 17.92 0.63 15.35
CA ILE A 483 17.48 1.98 15.72
C ILE A 483 17.54 2.84 14.46
N GLU A 484 16.43 3.46 14.10
CA GLU A 484 16.33 4.36 12.95
C GLU A 484 15.80 5.74 13.38
N HIS A 485 16.33 6.79 12.75
CA HIS A 485 15.97 8.18 13.03
C HIS A 485 15.21 8.76 11.85
N TRP A 486 13.95 9.11 12.08
CA TRP A 486 13.02 9.57 11.05
C TRP A 486 12.70 11.03 11.28
N LYS A 487 13.06 11.91 10.34
CA LYS A 487 12.67 13.32 10.38
C LYS A 487 11.15 13.49 10.41
N ALA A 488 10.43 12.59 9.74
CA ALA A 488 8.98 12.54 9.79
C ALA A 488 8.42 12.28 11.20
N LEU A 489 9.22 11.85 12.18
CA LEU A 489 8.76 11.71 13.57
C LEU A 489 9.06 12.94 14.44
N ASP A 490 9.67 13.99 13.90
CA ASP A 490 9.93 15.24 14.64
C ASP A 490 8.63 15.84 15.19
N GLU A 491 8.70 16.48 16.35
CA GLU A 491 7.55 17.18 16.94
C GLU A 491 7.00 18.25 16.00
N ILE A 492 5.72 18.61 16.16
CA ILE A 492 5.11 19.71 15.40
C ILE A 492 5.97 20.97 15.48
N ASP A 493 6.23 21.60 14.34
CA ASP A 493 6.97 22.86 14.29
C ASP A 493 6.08 24.03 14.77
N ALA A 494 6.43 24.61 15.92
CA ALA A 494 5.71 25.75 16.50
C ALA A 494 6.07 27.10 15.84
N GLY A 495 6.94 27.10 14.81
CA GLY A 495 7.32 28.27 14.04
C GLY A 495 7.86 29.40 14.94
N ILE A 496 7.23 30.57 14.86
CA ILE A 496 7.63 31.73 15.70
C ILE A 496 7.48 31.49 17.22
N CYS A 497 6.75 30.45 17.62
CA CYS A 497 6.53 30.07 19.03
C CYS A 497 7.52 29.02 19.54
N GLU A 498 8.49 28.60 18.73
CA GLU A 498 9.54 27.65 19.13
C GLU A 498 10.33 28.17 20.34
N GLY A 499 10.52 27.29 21.33
CA GLY A 499 11.24 27.61 22.56
C GLY A 499 10.48 28.49 23.55
N LEU A 500 9.28 28.99 23.25
CA LEU A 500 8.49 29.80 24.18
C LEU A 500 7.65 28.93 25.13
N THR A 501 7.36 29.46 26.31
CA THR A 501 6.32 28.91 27.19
C THR A 501 4.94 29.36 26.73
N TYR A 502 3.88 28.65 27.14
CA TYR A 502 2.51 29.07 26.82
C TYR A 502 2.17 30.48 27.34
N ALA A 503 2.72 30.88 28.49
CA ALA A 503 2.54 32.23 29.05
C ALA A 503 3.23 33.29 28.17
N GLU A 504 4.47 33.02 27.74
CA GLU A 504 5.19 33.91 26.80
C GLU A 504 4.48 33.99 25.43
N VAL A 505 3.87 32.90 24.95
CA VAL A 505 3.07 32.92 23.71
C VAL A 505 1.82 33.79 23.88
N LEU A 506 1.10 33.66 24.99
CA LEU A 506 -0.08 34.49 25.28
C LEU A 506 0.28 35.97 25.38
N GLU A 507 1.41 36.30 26.00
CA GLU A 507 1.89 37.68 26.15
C GLU A 507 2.33 38.28 24.81
N ARG A 508 3.13 37.55 24.02
CA ARG A 508 3.73 38.07 22.77
C ARG A 508 2.80 37.95 21.57
N TYR A 509 2.00 36.89 21.52
CA TYR A 509 1.14 36.54 20.39
C TYR A 509 -0.28 36.16 20.88
N PRO A 510 -1.00 37.06 21.57
CA PRO A 510 -2.30 36.75 22.17
C PRO A 510 -3.31 36.27 21.14
N GLU A 511 -3.37 36.89 19.96
CA GLU A 511 -4.27 36.46 18.89
C GLU A 511 -3.99 35.01 18.44
N GLN A 512 -2.71 34.65 18.27
CA GLN A 512 -2.30 33.30 17.89
C GLN A 512 -2.67 32.26 18.95
N PHE A 513 -2.54 32.62 20.23
CA PHE A 513 -2.97 31.77 21.34
C PHE A 513 -4.47 31.46 21.28
N HIS A 514 -5.32 32.48 21.09
CA HIS A 514 -6.77 32.30 21.03
C HIS A 514 -7.22 31.56 19.76
N LEU A 515 -6.63 31.88 18.59
CA LEU A 515 -6.93 31.18 17.34
C LEU A 515 -6.62 29.68 17.45
N ARG A 516 -5.53 29.32 18.13
CA ARG A 516 -5.18 27.93 18.40
C ARG A 516 -6.13 27.25 19.37
N ASP A 517 -6.65 27.98 20.37
CA ASP A 517 -7.60 27.42 21.34
C ASP A 517 -8.98 27.15 20.69
N GLN A 518 -9.39 28.01 19.76
CA GLN A 518 -10.64 27.87 19.00
C GLN A 518 -10.64 26.65 18.06
N ASP A 519 -9.55 26.43 17.31
CA ASP A 519 -9.43 25.28 16.41
C ASP A 519 -8.00 24.73 16.37
N LYS A 520 -7.63 23.99 17.41
CA LYS A 520 -6.28 23.42 17.57
C LYS A 520 -5.88 22.48 16.42
N PHE A 521 -6.83 21.84 15.75
CA PHE A 521 -6.52 20.84 14.73
C PHE A 521 -6.13 21.49 13.40
N HIS A 522 -6.88 22.52 12.97
CA HIS A 522 -6.60 23.22 11.72
C HIS A 522 -5.66 24.42 11.89
N TYR A 523 -5.55 24.97 13.10
CA TYR A 523 -4.65 26.09 13.40
C TYR A 523 -3.20 25.76 13.01
N ARG A 524 -2.63 26.65 12.21
CA ARG A 524 -1.24 26.59 11.78
C ARG A 524 -0.43 27.65 12.50
N TYR A 525 0.65 27.24 13.16
CA TYR A 525 1.62 28.19 13.68
C TYR A 525 2.19 29.05 12.54
N PRO A 526 2.36 30.37 12.73
CA PRO A 526 3.05 31.21 11.75
C PRO A 526 4.48 30.68 11.53
N SER A 527 4.83 30.47 10.26
CA SER A 527 6.09 29.81 9.85
C SER A 527 6.30 28.38 10.36
N GLY A 528 5.27 27.75 10.93
CA GLY A 528 5.30 26.38 11.44
C GLY A 528 4.26 25.48 10.76
N GLU A 529 3.76 24.50 11.51
CA GLU A 529 2.85 23.44 11.04
C GLU A 529 1.48 23.50 11.74
N ASN A 530 0.50 22.76 11.21
CA ASN A 530 -0.73 22.39 11.90
C ASN A 530 -0.84 20.87 12.08
N SER A 531 -1.81 20.41 12.88
CA SER A 531 -2.00 18.97 13.13
C SER A 531 -2.40 18.21 11.86
N LEU A 532 -3.11 18.87 10.94
CA LEU A 532 -3.51 18.30 9.66
C LEU A 532 -2.29 18.02 8.75
N GLU A 533 -1.35 18.95 8.66
CA GLU A 533 -0.09 18.80 7.94
C GLU A 533 0.78 17.74 8.58
N LEU A 534 0.78 17.64 9.90
CA LEU A 534 1.43 16.53 10.60
C LEU A 534 0.91 15.18 10.11
N VAL A 535 -0.40 15.06 9.88
CA VAL A 535 -1.01 13.86 9.31
C VAL A 535 -0.61 13.66 7.84
N PHE A 536 -0.66 14.69 7.00
CA PHE A 536 -0.37 14.57 5.56
C PHE A 536 1.11 14.43 5.20
N ILE A 537 1.97 15.22 5.82
CA ILE A 537 3.41 15.22 5.57
C ILE A 537 3.97 13.87 6.03
N LYS A 538 3.66 13.44 7.26
CA LYS A 538 4.22 12.21 7.83
C LYS A 538 3.64 10.92 7.24
N THR A 539 2.56 11.01 6.46
CA THR A 539 2.03 9.89 5.67
C THR A 539 2.61 9.80 4.27
N ALA A 540 2.94 10.94 3.68
CA ALA A 540 3.47 11.01 2.33
C ALA A 540 5.00 10.83 2.29
N THR A 541 5.72 11.18 3.36
CA THR A 541 7.19 11.23 3.40
C THR A 541 7.85 9.96 3.98
N GLY A 542 7.38 8.79 3.56
CA GLY A 542 8.13 7.52 3.73
C GLY A 542 9.42 7.46 2.89
N GLU A 543 9.70 8.47 2.08
CA GLU A 543 10.93 8.61 1.30
C GLU A 543 11.84 9.63 1.99
N ASN A 544 13.00 9.14 2.44
CA ASN A 544 14.10 9.93 2.98
C ASN A 544 14.37 11.16 2.10
N ARG A 545 14.30 12.35 2.69
CA ARG A 545 15.02 13.53 2.19
C ARG A 545 16.39 13.58 2.83
#